data_AF-A0A7V2JR09-F1
#
_entry.id   AF-A0A7V2JR09-F1
#
_cell.length_a   1.000
_cell.length_b   1.000
_cell.length_c   1.000
_cell.angle_alpha   90.00
_cell.angle_beta   90.00
_cell.angle_gamma   90.00
#
_symmetry.space_group_name_H-M   'P 1'
#
loop_
_entity.id
_entity.type
_entity.pdbx_description
1 polymer ?
#
loop_
_entity_poly.entity_id
_entity_poly.type
_entity_poly.pdbx_seq_one_letter_code
_entity_poly.pdbx_strand_id
1 'polypeptide(L)'
;MIIISYVLLLWALAWNWRGPKLTGNFINWGILTALAGVFLNFLVISINGGMPVSAQAARIAGYRGDFVSLKRVYDGIHLLMSANSRLIFLADILPQPFGVASIGDLLLALGVFIFIQNKMLYRGRHIWEGRA
;
A
#
# COMPACT_ATOMS: atom_id res chain seq x y z
N MET A 1 -4.43 -5.16 -17.19
CA MET A 1 -3.52 -5.96 -16.33
C MET A 1 -3.51 -5.47 -14.89
N ILE A 2 -3.34 -4.17 -14.61
CA ILE A 2 -3.26 -3.60 -13.23
C ILE A 2 -4.53 -3.84 -12.40
N ILE A 3 -5.74 -3.62 -12.95
CA ILE A 3 -6.99 -3.86 -12.20
C ILE A 3 -7.10 -5.33 -11.77
N ILE A 4 -6.68 -6.25 -12.65
CA ILE A 4 -6.71 -7.69 -12.36
C ILE A 4 -5.74 -8.03 -11.23
N SER A 5 -4.52 -7.48 -11.24
CA SER A 5 -3.56 -7.74 -10.15
C SER A 5 -4.05 -7.18 -8.81
N TYR A 6 -4.69 -6.01 -8.79
CA TYR A 6 -5.31 -5.46 -7.58
C TYR A 6 -6.48 -6.31 -7.08
N VAL A 7 -7.36 -6.78 -7.97
CA VAL A 7 -8.47 -7.66 -7.59
C VAL A 7 -7.95 -8.97 -6.99
N LEU A 8 -6.92 -9.57 -7.59
CA LEU A 8 -6.27 -10.77 -7.06
C LEU A 8 -5.64 -10.52 -5.69
N LEU A 9 -4.97 -9.37 -5.50
CA LEU A 9 -4.35 -9.02 -4.22
C LEU A 9 -5.41 -8.77 -3.13
N LEU A 10 -6.47 -8.04 -3.45
CA LEU A 10 -7.62 -7.84 -2.55
C LEU A 10 -8.27 -9.17 -2.17
N TRP A 11 -8.47 -10.06 -3.15
CA TRP A 11 -8.98 -11.40 -2.90
C TRP A 11 -8.05 -12.20 -1.98
N ALA A 12 -6.75 -12.19 -2.24
CA ALA A 12 -5.77 -12.89 -1.41
C ALA A 12 -5.76 -12.35 0.03
N LEU A 13 -5.75 -11.03 0.24
CA LEU A 13 -5.80 -10.44 1.57
C LEU A 13 -7.15 -10.72 2.27
N ALA A 14 -8.26 -10.61 1.55
CA ALA A 14 -9.59 -10.92 2.06
C ALA A 14 -9.80 -12.41 2.35
N TRP A 15 -9.06 -13.30 1.70
CA TRP A 15 -9.03 -14.72 2.04
C TRP A 15 -8.20 -14.97 3.31
N ASN A 16 -7.10 -14.25 3.47
CA ASN A 16 -6.12 -14.42 4.55
C ASN A 16 -6.36 -13.55 5.80
N TRP A 17 -7.43 -12.76 5.86
CA TRP A 17 -7.77 -11.92 7.01
C TRP A 17 -8.05 -12.70 8.30
N ARG A 18 -8.51 -13.95 8.18
CA ARG A 18 -8.75 -14.84 9.32
C ARG A 18 -7.43 -15.46 9.76
N GLY A 19 -7.10 -15.27 11.04
CA GLY A 19 -5.91 -15.85 11.66
C GLY A 19 -5.96 -17.39 11.73
N PRO A 20 -4.82 -18.08 11.88
CA PRO A 20 -4.82 -19.53 12.09
C PRO A 20 -5.60 -19.89 13.36
N LYS A 21 -6.54 -20.84 13.24
CA LYS A 21 -7.38 -21.33 14.35
C LYS A 21 -6.58 -21.79 15.59
N LEU A 22 -5.33 -22.19 15.38
CA LEU A 22 -4.40 -22.68 16.40
C LEU A 22 -3.89 -21.60 17.37
N THR A 23 -4.06 -20.30 17.05
CA THR A 23 -3.40 -19.19 17.78
C THR A 23 -4.32 -18.40 18.73
N GLY A 24 -5.60 -18.76 18.86
CA GLY A 24 -6.58 -18.05 19.69
C GLY A 24 -7.03 -16.68 19.15
N ASN A 25 -6.23 -16.03 18.28
CA ASN A 25 -6.60 -14.80 17.57
C ASN A 25 -7.25 -15.13 16.22
N PHE A 26 -8.57 -14.93 16.13
CA PHE A 26 -9.35 -15.16 14.91
C PHE A 26 -9.11 -14.13 13.81
N ILE A 27 -8.54 -12.96 14.15
CA ILE A 27 -8.38 -11.81 13.25
C ILE A 27 -6.90 -11.45 13.11
N ASN A 28 -6.42 -11.34 11.87
CA ASN A 28 -5.08 -10.86 11.57
C ASN A 28 -5.13 -9.36 11.25
N TRP A 29 -4.90 -8.54 12.29
CA TRP A 29 -4.93 -7.08 12.17
C TRP A 29 -3.96 -6.54 11.12
N GLY A 30 -2.77 -7.14 10.97
CA GLY A 30 -1.83 -6.73 9.92
C GLY A 30 -2.39 -6.91 8.50
N ILE A 31 -3.08 -8.03 8.26
CA ILE A 31 -3.75 -8.28 6.97
C ILE A 31 -4.93 -7.33 6.76
N LEU A 32 -5.71 -7.03 7.79
CA LEU A 32 -6.80 -6.05 7.70
C LEU A 32 -6.31 -4.63 7.38
N THR A 33 -5.23 -4.18 8.02
CA THR A 33 -4.62 -2.88 7.73
C THR A 33 -4.06 -2.84 6.31
N ALA A 34 -3.40 -3.92 5.86
CA ALA A 34 -2.91 -4.03 4.49
C ALA A 34 -4.05 -4.04 3.46
N LEU A 35 -5.14 -4.76 3.75
CA LEU A 35 -6.36 -4.80 2.92
C LEU A 35 -6.93 -3.39 2.75
N ALA A 36 -7.06 -2.63 3.84
CA ALA A 36 -7.54 -1.26 3.79
C ALA A 36 -6.64 -0.37 2.92
N GLY A 37 -5.31 -0.49 3.05
CA GLY A 37 -4.35 0.24 2.22
C GLY A 37 -4.49 -0.05 0.73
N VAL A 38 -4.50 -1.34 0.35
CA VAL A 38 -4.69 -1.79 -1.05
C VAL A 38 -6.05 -1.35 -1.60
N PHE A 39 -7.10 -1.42 -0.78
CA PHE A 39 -8.44 -1.02 -1.19
C PHE A 39 -8.54 0.48 -1.49
N LEU A 40 -7.91 1.33 -0.68
CA LEU A 40 -7.87 2.77 -0.94
C LEU A 40 -7.13 3.07 -2.25
N ASN A 41 -5.98 2.47 -2.49
CA ASN A 41 -5.24 2.63 -3.74
C ASN A 41 -6.05 2.14 -4.94
N PHE A 42 -6.73 1.00 -4.80
CA PHE A 42 -7.61 0.46 -5.83
C PHE A 42 -8.75 1.42 -6.19
N LEU A 43 -9.39 2.06 -5.20
CA LEU A 43 -10.45 3.04 -5.44
C LEU A 43 -9.94 4.25 -6.21
N VAL A 44 -8.78 4.79 -5.81
CA VAL A 44 -8.16 5.94 -6.50
C VAL A 44 -7.85 5.58 -7.95
N ILE A 45 -7.20 4.44 -8.19
CA ILE A 45 -6.83 3.99 -9.54
C ILE A 45 -8.07 3.71 -10.39
N SER A 46 -9.09 3.04 -9.84
CA SER A 46 -10.30 2.68 -10.59
C SER A 46 -11.11 3.89 -11.03
N ILE A 47 -11.16 4.95 -10.21
CA ILE A 47 -11.92 6.16 -10.52
C ILE A 47 -11.16 7.08 -11.50
N ASN A 48 -9.83 7.14 -11.38
CA ASN A 48 -9.01 8.08 -12.16
C ASN A 48 -8.35 7.45 -13.41
N GLY A 49 -8.40 6.12 -13.56
CA GLY A 49 -7.68 5.39 -14.61
C GLY A 49 -6.17 5.24 -14.34
N GLY A 50 -5.72 5.60 -13.14
CA GLY A 50 -4.34 5.62 -12.69
C GLY A 50 -4.22 6.37 -11.37
N MET A 51 -3.03 6.44 -10.81
CA MET A 51 -2.73 7.06 -9.53
C MET A 51 -2.31 8.52 -9.72
N PRO A 52 -3.10 9.51 -9.28
CA PRO A 52 -2.73 10.92 -9.40
C PRO A 52 -1.52 11.26 -8.51
N VAL A 53 -0.50 11.89 -9.09
CA VAL A 53 0.73 12.29 -8.38
C VAL A 53 0.81 13.81 -8.26
N SER A 54 1.05 14.28 -7.04
CA SER A 54 1.26 15.70 -6.77
C SER A 54 2.63 16.16 -7.27
N ALA A 55 2.63 17.09 -8.23
CA ALA A 55 3.86 17.72 -8.73
C ALA A 55 4.62 18.48 -7.62
N GLN A 56 3.91 18.98 -6.61
CA GLN A 56 4.54 19.62 -5.46
C GLN A 56 5.26 18.58 -4.59
N ALA A 57 4.60 17.46 -4.27
CA ALA A 57 5.20 16.40 -3.47
C ALA A 57 6.42 15.78 -4.18
N ALA A 58 6.33 15.55 -5.49
CA ALA A 58 7.44 15.04 -6.29
C ALA A 58 8.66 16.00 -6.26
N ARG A 59 8.43 17.31 -6.37
CA ARG A 59 9.53 18.30 -6.26
C ARG A 59 10.19 18.27 -4.89
N ILE A 60 9.41 18.17 -3.81
CA ILE A 60 9.92 18.08 -2.43
C ILE A 60 10.74 16.80 -2.25
N ALA A 61 10.30 15.69 -2.84
CA ALA A 61 10.97 14.39 -2.81
C ALA A 61 12.32 14.34 -3.57
N GLY A 62 12.72 15.45 -4.21
CA GLY A 62 14.01 15.57 -4.90
C GLY A 62 13.96 15.25 -6.40
N TYR A 63 12.77 15.09 -6.99
CA TYR A 63 12.65 15.05 -8.45
C TYR A 63 12.90 16.46 -9.01
N ARG A 64 14.17 16.71 -9.36
CA ARG A 64 14.66 18.00 -9.91
C ARG A 64 14.63 18.08 -11.45
N GLY A 65 14.24 17.00 -12.13
CA GLY A 65 14.20 16.94 -13.59
C GLY A 65 12.88 17.45 -14.17
N ASP A 66 12.95 18.12 -15.33
CA ASP A 66 11.85 18.66 -16.13
C ASP A 66 10.54 17.87 -16.05
N PHE A 67 9.42 18.53 -16.29
CA PHE A 67 8.10 17.90 -16.51
C PHE A 67 8.14 16.68 -17.47
N VAL A 68 9.17 16.54 -18.31
CA VAL A 68 9.49 15.39 -19.17
C VAL A 68 9.94 14.13 -18.39
N SER A 69 10.58 14.29 -17.24
CA SER A 69 10.95 13.24 -16.29
C SER A 69 9.76 12.79 -15.45
N LEU A 70 8.85 13.71 -15.12
CA LEU A 70 7.50 13.38 -14.64
C LEU A 70 6.69 12.64 -15.71
N LYS A 71 6.94 12.93 -17.00
CA LYS A 71 6.42 12.15 -18.14
C LYS A 71 6.94 10.71 -18.17
N ARG A 72 8.08 10.42 -17.52
CA ARG A 72 8.63 9.06 -17.35
C ARG A 72 8.01 8.31 -16.16
N VAL A 73 7.28 9.01 -15.26
CA VAL A 73 6.43 8.39 -14.23
C VAL A 73 5.15 7.80 -14.86
N TYR A 74 4.84 8.16 -16.12
CA TYR A 74 3.72 7.60 -16.89
C TYR A 74 4.01 6.18 -17.39
N ASP A 75 4.17 5.24 -16.47
CA ASP A 75 4.24 3.81 -16.79
C ASP A 75 2.83 3.21 -17.01
N GLY A 76 1.87 4.02 -17.47
CA GLY A 76 0.45 3.66 -17.59
C GLY A 76 -0.29 3.54 -16.24
N ILE A 77 0.40 3.75 -15.12
CA ILE A 77 -0.13 3.62 -13.75
C ILE A 77 -0.19 4.94 -13.00
N HIS A 78 0.74 5.88 -13.23
CA HIS A 78 0.75 7.18 -12.56
C HIS A 78 0.36 8.28 -13.53
N LEU A 79 -0.47 9.20 -13.03
CA LEU A 79 -1.02 10.32 -13.78
C LEU A 79 -0.64 11.62 -13.08
N LEU A 80 -0.35 12.69 -13.83
CA LEU A 80 -0.20 13.99 -13.19
C LEU A 80 -1.55 14.44 -12.62
N MET A 81 -1.55 14.89 -11.36
CA MET A 81 -2.75 15.40 -10.72
C MET A 81 -3.32 16.61 -11.49
N SER A 82 -4.61 16.59 -11.78
CA SER A 82 -5.32 17.63 -12.53
C SER A 82 -6.65 18.00 -11.88
N ALA A 83 -7.33 19.03 -12.39
CA ALA A 83 -8.66 19.44 -11.89
C ALA A 83 -9.73 18.34 -12.00
N ASN A 84 -9.54 17.36 -12.88
CA ASN A 84 -10.46 16.23 -13.05
C ASN A 84 -10.16 15.06 -12.09
N SER A 85 -9.02 15.09 -11.38
CA SER A 85 -8.63 14.02 -10.46
C SER A 85 -9.56 13.99 -9.24
N ARG A 86 -10.06 12.80 -8.92
CA ARG A 86 -10.93 12.54 -7.76
C ARG A 86 -10.15 11.79 -6.68
N LEU A 87 -10.62 11.90 -5.43
CA LEU A 87 -9.96 11.29 -4.27
C LEU A 87 -8.50 11.74 -4.08
N ILE A 88 -8.18 12.99 -4.44
CA ILE A 88 -6.80 13.54 -4.39
C ILE A 88 -6.14 13.43 -3.02
N PHE A 89 -6.93 13.42 -1.93
CA PHE A 89 -6.43 13.29 -0.56
C PHE A 89 -5.91 11.87 -0.26
N LEU A 90 -6.32 10.85 -1.02
CA LEU A 90 -5.84 9.47 -0.92
C LEU A 90 -4.76 9.15 -1.96
N ALA A 91 -4.48 10.07 -2.87
CA ALA A 91 -3.53 9.88 -3.95
C ALA A 91 -2.08 10.10 -3.47
N ASP A 92 -1.13 10.12 -4.40
CA ASP A 92 0.29 10.34 -4.11
C ASP A 92 0.55 11.81 -3.76
N ILE A 93 0.41 12.12 -2.46
CA ILE A 93 0.59 13.46 -1.89
C ILE A 93 1.68 13.52 -0.83
N LEU A 94 2.16 12.39 -0.32
CA LEU A 94 3.13 12.34 0.76
C LEU A 94 4.54 12.25 0.17
N PRO A 95 5.37 13.29 0.29
CA PRO A 95 6.74 13.23 -0.18
C PRO A 95 7.54 12.23 0.68
N GLN A 96 8.28 11.35 0.03
CA GLN A 96 9.23 10.42 0.67
C GLN A 96 10.60 10.54 -0.01
N PRO A 97 11.69 10.09 0.63
CA PRO A 97 13.00 10.06 -0.03
C PRO A 97 12.90 9.29 -1.35
N PHE A 98 13.22 9.95 -2.46
CA PHE A 98 13.20 9.38 -3.82
C PHE A 98 11.81 8.95 -4.34
N GLY A 99 10.71 9.49 -3.81
CA GLY A 99 9.37 9.08 -4.24
C GLY A 99 8.23 9.94 -3.69
N VAL A 100 7.02 9.63 -4.13
CA VAL A 100 5.79 10.08 -3.47
C VAL A 100 5.03 8.83 -3.03
N ALA A 101 4.30 8.93 -1.93
CA ALA A 101 3.47 7.86 -1.40
C ALA A 101 2.05 8.36 -1.18
N SER A 102 1.12 7.42 -1.17
CA SER A 102 -0.25 7.62 -0.77
C SER A 102 -0.50 7.20 0.69
N ILE A 103 -1.67 7.58 1.19
CA ILE A 103 -2.18 7.07 2.49
C ILE A 103 -2.37 5.54 2.43
N GLY A 104 -2.76 5.01 1.26
CA GLY A 104 -2.91 3.57 1.08
C GLY A 104 -1.58 2.83 1.18
N ASP A 105 -0.48 3.40 0.65
CA ASP A 105 0.86 2.82 0.76
C ASP A 105 1.36 2.78 2.20
N LEU A 106 1.08 3.82 3.00
CA LEU A 106 1.40 3.83 4.43
C LEU A 106 0.66 2.73 5.19
N LEU A 107 -0.63 2.56 4.93
CA LEU A 107 -1.44 1.51 5.55
C LEU A 107 -0.97 0.12 5.11
N LEU A 108 -0.64 -0.05 3.83
CA LEU A 108 -0.07 -1.29 3.32
C LEU A 108 1.26 -1.62 4.02
N ALA A 109 2.20 -0.67 4.07
CA ALA A 109 3.48 -0.85 4.73
C ALA A 109 3.31 -1.18 6.23
N LEU A 110 2.43 -0.46 6.93
CA LEU A 110 2.13 -0.70 8.34
C LEU A 110 1.51 -2.09 8.55
N GLY A 111 0.54 -2.48 7.72
CA GLY A 111 -0.10 -3.79 7.79
C GLY A 111 0.89 -4.93 7.57
N VAL A 112 1.76 -4.81 6.57
CA VAL A 112 2.84 -5.77 6.30
C VAL A 112 3.81 -5.84 7.47
N PHE A 113 4.23 -4.70 8.03
CA PHE A 113 5.11 -4.66 9.19
C PHE A 113 4.51 -5.39 10.40
N ILE A 114 3.25 -5.09 10.75
CA ILE A 114 2.54 -5.76 11.85
C ILE A 114 2.41 -7.26 11.58
N PHE A 115 2.08 -7.66 10.35
CA PHE A 115 1.96 -9.06 9.96
C PHE A 115 3.28 -9.81 10.17
N ILE A 116 4.40 -9.26 9.68
CA ILE A 116 5.72 -9.86 9.81
C ILE A 116 6.12 -9.96 11.27
N GLN A 117 5.97 -8.89 12.05
CA GLN A 117 6.30 -8.87 13.48
C GLN A 117 5.54 -9.95 14.26
N ASN A 118 4.23 -10.08 14.01
CA ASN A 118 3.42 -11.11 14.65
C ASN A 118 3.91 -12.53 14.33
N LYS A 119 4.39 -12.77 13.11
CA LYS A 119 4.91 -14.09 12.70
C LYS A 119 6.32 -14.35 13.25
N MET A 120 7.18 -13.33 13.31
CA MET A 120 8.52 -13.44 13.88
C MET A 120 8.48 -13.69 15.39
N LEU A 121 7.66 -12.93 16.13
CA LEU A 121 7.52 -13.09 17.58
C LEU A 121 6.83 -14.39 17.99
N TYR A 122 5.91 -14.92 17.16
CA TYR A 122 5.31 -16.23 17.40
C TYR A 122 6.35 -17.35 17.36
N ARG A 123 7.27 -17.32 16.38
CA ARG A 123 8.35 -18.30 16.27
C ARG A 123 9.34 -18.21 17.43
N GLY A 124 9.60 -17.00 17.95
CA GLY A 124 10.45 -16.80 19.12
C GLY A 124 9.93 -17.52 20.36
N ARG A 125 8.64 -17.39 20.69
CA ARG A 125 8.05 -18.05 21.88
C ARG A 125 8.11 -19.57 21.82
N HIS A 126 7.78 -20.18 20.67
CA HIS A 126 7.79 -21.64 20.53
C HIS A 126 9.21 -22.26 20.61
N ILE A 127 10.26 -21.52 20.26
CA ILE A 127 11.66 -21.97 20.42
C ILE A 127 12.12 -21.94 21.89
N TRP A 128 11.56 -21.06 22.70
CA TRP A 128 11.88 -20.95 24.13
C TRP A 128 11.13 -22.01 24.96
N GLU A 129 9.86 -22.25 24.66
CA GLU A 129 9.06 -23.26 25.37
C GLU A 129 9.48 -24.70 25.04
N GLY A 130 10.04 -24.96 23.86
CA GLY A 130 10.58 -26.28 23.49
C GLY A 130 11.98 -26.59 24.04
N ARG A 131 12.57 -25.70 24.84
CA ARG A 131 13.90 -25.87 25.48
C ARG A 131 13.84 -25.77 27.02
N ALA A 132 12.65 -25.72 27.59
CA ALA A 132 12.41 -25.75 29.04
C ALA A 132 12.07 -27.16 29.51
#